data_AF-A0ABD2NNG6-F1
#
_entry.id   AF-A0ABD2NNG6-F1
#
_cell.length_a   1.000
_cell.length_b   1.000
_cell.length_c   1.000
_cell.angle_alpha   90.00
_cell.angle_beta   90.00
_cell.angle_gamma   90.00
#
_symmetry.space_group_name_H-M   'P 1'
#
loop_
_entity.id
_entity.type
_entity.pdbx_description
1 polymer ?
#
loop_
_entity_poly.entity_id
_entity_poly.type
_entity_poly.pdbx_seq_one_letter_code
_entity_poly.pdbx_strand_id
1 'polypeptide(L)'
;NESNAVILRSSGVVVVVIYFVIHYTYVGQKLQDESELLYQELCKCPWYLWDESNKKMYLMFLIFAKTPLILRSLNLMLNYTLIVSVARSVMSLLTAIRKLTS
;
A
#
# COMPACT_ATOMS: atom_id res chain seq x y z
N ASN A 1 -1.74 11.94 38.92
CA ASN A 1 -2.95 12.13 38.07
C ASN A 1 -2.59 12.65 36.69
N GLU A 2 -1.71 13.66 36.59
CA GLU A 2 -1.28 14.23 35.31
C GLU A 2 -0.54 13.25 34.39
N SER A 3 0.39 12.43 34.92
CA SER A 3 1.08 11.40 34.12
C SER A 3 0.11 10.39 33.48
N ASN A 4 -0.95 10.00 34.18
CA ASN A 4 -1.94 9.06 33.66
C ASN A 4 -2.79 9.70 32.55
N ALA A 5 -3.10 10.99 32.67
CA ALA A 5 -3.80 11.73 31.63
C ALA A 5 -2.95 11.90 30.36
N VAL A 6 -1.63 12.10 30.51
CA VAL A 6 -0.71 12.16 29.36
C VAL A 6 -0.59 10.80 28.67
N ILE A 7 -0.48 9.72 29.43
CA ILE A 7 -0.41 8.35 28.89
C ILE A 7 -1.70 7.98 28.15
N LEU A 8 -2.87 8.36 28.68
CA LEU A 8 -4.15 8.11 28.04
C LEU A 8 -4.30 8.88 26.72
N ARG A 9 -3.81 10.12 26.67
CA ARG A 9 -3.83 10.94 25.45
C ARG A 9 -2.86 10.39 24.40
N SER A 10 -1.65 10.01 24.81
CA SER A 10 -0.65 9.47 23.89
C SER A 10 -1.05 8.10 23.34
N SER A 11 -1.65 7.23 24.15
CA SER A 11 -2.16 5.93 23.69
C SER A 11 -3.26 6.08 22.63
N GLY A 12 -4.17 7.04 22.82
CA GLY A 12 -5.22 7.36 21.85
C GLY A 12 -4.64 7.76 20.49
N VAL A 13 -3.63 8.65 20.47
CA VAL A 13 -2.96 9.07 19.23
C VAL A 13 -2.29 7.88 18.54
N VAL A 14 -1.60 7.03 19.29
CA VAL A 14 -0.91 5.85 18.73
C VAL A 14 -1.90 4.90 18.05
N VAL A 15 -3.05 4.63 18.69
CA VAL A 15 -4.10 3.76 18.11
C VAL A 15 -4.65 4.33 16.81
N VAL A 16 -4.93 5.64 16.79
CA VAL A 16 -5.44 6.32 15.59
C VAL A 16 -4.43 6.27 14.45
N VAL A 17 -3.15 6.51 14.72
CA VAL A 17 -2.08 6.44 13.72
C VAL A 17 -1.97 5.02 13.16
N ILE A 18 -1.99 3.99 14.01
CA ILE A 18 -1.94 2.59 13.56
C ILE A 18 -3.14 2.27 12.67
N TYR A 19 -4.34 2.71 13.04
CA TYR A 19 -5.54 2.52 12.24
C TYR A 19 -5.40 3.13 10.84
N PHE A 20 -4.95 4.40 10.76
CA PHE A 20 -4.74 5.05 9.47
C PHE A 20 -3.70 4.32 8.62
N VAL A 21 -2.57 3.93 9.22
CA VAL A 21 -1.51 3.19 8.49
C VAL A 21 -2.07 1.89 7.91
N ILE A 22 -2.80 1.10 8.70
CA ILE A 22 -3.42 -0.14 8.23
C ILE A 22 -4.43 0.15 7.10
N HIS A 23 -5.28 1.15 7.28
CA HIS A 23 -6.32 1.48 6.31
C HIS A 23 -5.73 1.92 4.97
N TYR A 24 -4.77 2.85 4.98
CA TYR A 24 -4.14 3.33 3.76
C TYR A 24 -3.33 2.24 3.06
N THR A 25 -2.62 1.39 3.82
CA THR A 25 -1.91 0.24 3.24
C THR A 25 -2.89 -0.78 2.63
N TYR A 26 -4.03 -1.04 3.28
CA TYR A 26 -5.04 -1.95 2.73
C TYR A 26 -5.64 -1.42 1.43
N VAL A 27 -6.00 -0.12 1.38
CA VAL A 27 -6.54 0.51 0.18
C VAL A 27 -5.52 0.49 -0.95
N GLY A 28 -4.26 0.85 -0.68
CA GLY A 28 -3.22 0.85 -1.70
C GLY A 28 -2.88 -0.55 -2.22
N GLN A 29 -2.88 -1.56 -1.34
CA GLN A 29 -2.74 -2.95 -1.77
C GLN A 29 -3.92 -3.39 -2.64
N LYS A 30 -5.16 -3.16 -2.20
CA LYS A 30 -6.36 -3.56 -2.95
C LYS A 30 -6.37 -2.92 -4.34
N LEU A 31 -5.97 -1.65 -4.44
CA LEU A 31 -5.89 -0.97 -5.72
C LEU A 31 -4.83 -1.59 -6.65
N GLN A 32 -3.69 -2.00 -6.10
CA GLN A 32 -2.66 -2.70 -6.86
C GLN A 32 -3.15 -4.07 -7.35
N ASP A 33 -3.82 -4.83 -6.48
CA ASP A 33 -4.35 -6.16 -6.80
C ASP A 33 -5.44 -6.10 -7.88
N GLU A 34 -6.39 -5.15 -7.78
CA GLU A 34 -7.43 -4.94 -8.79
C GLU A 34 -6.85 -4.45 -10.12
N SER A 35 -5.79 -3.64 -10.11
CA SER A 35 -5.12 -3.19 -11.33
C SER A 35 -4.44 -4.36 -12.06
N GLU A 36 -3.79 -5.25 -11.31
CA GLU A 36 -3.18 -6.46 -11.86
C GLU A 36 -4.26 -7.41 -12.42
N LEU A 37 -5.37 -7.58 -11.70
CA LEU A 37 -6.50 -8.39 -12.17
C LEU A 37 -7.10 -7.83 -13.46
N LEU A 38 -7.28 -6.51 -13.55
CA LEU A 38 -7.74 -5.85 -14.77
C LEU A 38 -6.81 -6.15 -15.96
N TYR A 39 -5.50 -6.07 -15.77
CA TYR A 39 -4.54 -6.40 -16.82
C TYR A 39 -4.63 -7.87 -17.26
N GLN A 40 -4.77 -8.79 -16.31
CA GLN A 40 -4.91 -10.22 -16.59
C GLN A 40 -6.20 -10.54 -17.37
N GLU A 41 -7.32 -9.91 -17.00
CA GLU A 41 -8.59 -10.08 -17.72
C GLU A 41 -8.55 -9.46 -19.11
N LEU A 42 -7.89 -8.29 -19.26
CA LEU A 42 -7.65 -7.72 -20.58
C LEU A 42 -6.86 -8.71 -21.44
N CYS A 43 -5.81 -9.36 -20.93
CA CYS A 43 -5.02 -10.34 -21.69
C CYS A 43 -5.82 -11.56 -22.18
N LYS A 44 -6.92 -11.92 -21.50
CA LYS A 44 -7.79 -13.05 -21.87
C LYS A 44 -8.87 -12.67 -22.89
N CYS A 45 -9.14 -11.38 -23.08
CA CYS A 45 -10.17 -10.93 -24.00
C CYS A 45 -9.85 -11.32 -25.45
N PRO A 46 -10.83 -11.83 -26.24
CA PRO A 46 -10.64 -12.17 -27.64
C PRO A 46 -10.64 -10.91 -28.53
N TRP A 47 -9.71 -9.99 -28.26
CA TRP A 47 -9.59 -8.68 -28.93
C TRP A 47 -9.44 -8.80 -30.45
N TYR A 48 -8.94 -9.95 -30.94
CA TYR A 48 -8.79 -10.24 -32.37
C TYR A 48 -10.14 -10.29 -33.12
N LEU A 49 -11.25 -10.56 -32.42
CA LEU A 49 -12.61 -10.58 -32.99
C LEU A 49 -13.27 -9.20 -33.06
N TRP A 50 -12.67 -8.16 -32.48
CA TRP A 50 -13.30 -6.84 -32.37
C TRP A 50 -13.06 -5.96 -33.62
N ASP A 51 -13.92 -4.96 -33.80
CA ASP A 51 -13.75 -3.92 -34.83
C ASP A 51 -12.46 -3.10 -34.62
N GLU A 52 -11.95 -2.49 -35.69
CA GLU A 52 -10.71 -1.71 -35.65
C GLU A 52 -10.71 -0.59 -34.61
N SER A 53 -11.85 0.10 -34.45
CA SER A 53 -12.01 1.17 -33.45
C SER A 53 -11.83 0.62 -32.03
N ASN A 54 -12.45 -0.53 -31.75
CA ASN A 54 -12.40 -1.18 -30.44
C ASN A 54 -11.03 -1.79 -30.15
N LYS A 55 -10.34 -2.32 -31.18
CA LYS A 55 -8.95 -2.81 -31.07
C LYS A 55 -7.98 -1.72 -30.66
N LYS A 56 -8.08 -0.52 -31.24
CA LYS A 56 -7.22 0.63 -30.87
C LYS A 56 -7.42 1.05 -29.42
N MET A 57 -8.68 1.18 -29.01
CA MET A 57 -9.03 1.51 -27.62
C MET A 57 -8.52 0.43 -26.65
N TYR A 58 -8.74 -0.85 -26.96
CA TYR A 58 -8.26 -1.98 -26.17
C TYR A 58 -6.74 -1.98 -25.99
N LEU A 59 -5.98 -1.77 -27.06
CA LEU A 59 -4.51 -1.68 -27.01
C LEU A 59 -4.06 -0.56 -26.08
N MET A 60 -4.74 0.59 -26.11
CA MET A 60 -4.47 1.69 -25.20
C MET A 60 -4.69 1.25 -23.74
N PHE A 61 -5.84 0.67 -23.41
CA PHE A 61 -6.12 0.13 -22.07
C PHE A 61 -5.10 -0.93 -21.62
N LEU A 62 -4.70 -1.84 -22.51
CA LEU A 62 -3.73 -2.88 -22.21
C LEU A 62 -2.35 -2.29 -21.87
N ILE A 63 -1.91 -1.26 -22.61
CA ILE A 63 -0.66 -0.56 -22.34
C ILE A 63 -0.72 0.18 -21.01
N PHE A 64 -1.85 0.83 -20.70
CA PHE A 64 -2.04 1.53 -19.42
C PHE A 64 -2.12 0.56 -18.23
N ALA A 65 -2.80 -0.57 -18.39
CA ALA A 65 -2.97 -1.58 -17.33
C ALA A 65 -1.70 -2.40 -17.08
N LYS A 66 -0.77 -2.46 -18.04
CA LYS A 66 0.49 -3.22 -17.92
C LYS A 66 1.32 -2.84 -16.69
N THR A 67 1.25 -1.59 -16.27
CA THR A 67 1.87 -1.15 -15.01
C THR A 67 0.81 -1.11 -13.92
N PRO A 68 0.88 -1.96 -12.89
CA PRO A 68 -0.09 -1.94 -11.81
C PRO A 68 -0.07 -0.58 -11.12
N LEU A 69 -1.24 -0.07 -10.78
CA LEU A 69 -1.37 1.25 -10.19
C LEU A 69 -0.88 1.20 -8.74
N ILE A 70 0.33 1.71 -8.53
CA ILE A 70 0.97 1.73 -7.21
C ILE A 70 0.81 3.13 -6.63
N LEU A 71 0.10 3.24 -5.52
CA LEU A 71 0.07 4.48 -4.73
C LEU A 71 1.43 4.65 -4.05
N ARG A 72 2.18 5.66 -4.50
CA ARG A 72 3.46 6.05 -3.93
C ARG A 72 3.32 7.39 -3.23
N SER A 73 3.68 7.44 -1.95
CA SER A 73 3.80 8.70 -1.20
C SER A 73 5.24 8.86 -0.72
N LEU A 74 5.92 9.92 -1.16
CA LEU A 74 7.26 10.30 -0.68
C LEU A 74 8.31 9.15 -0.71
N ASN A 75 8.30 8.34 -1.79
CA ASN A 75 9.08 7.10 -1.98
C ASN A 75 8.67 5.86 -1.17
N LEU A 76 7.62 5.96 -0.35
CA LEU A 76 7.01 4.81 0.30
C LEU A 76 5.88 4.27 -0.58
N MET A 77 5.92 2.97 -0.85
CA MET A 77 4.82 2.26 -1.50
C MET A 77 3.74 2.01 -0.43
N LEU A 78 2.51 2.44 -0.68
CA LEU A 78 1.37 2.22 0.23
C LEU A 78 0.84 0.79 0.08
N ASN A 79 1.71 -0.19 0.28
CA ASN A 79 1.40 -1.61 0.24
C ASN A 79 1.95 -2.27 1.53
N TYR A 80 1.86 -3.59 1.64
CA TYR A 80 2.34 -4.30 2.84
C TYR A 80 3.85 -4.08 3.12
N THR A 81 4.63 -3.63 2.13
CA THR A 81 6.04 -3.25 2.33
C THR A 81 6.19 -2.08 3.31
N LEU A 82 5.22 -1.17 3.39
CA LEU A 82 5.24 -0.07 4.35
C LEU A 82 5.15 -0.59 5.80
N ILE A 83 4.22 -1.50 6.08
CA ILE A 83 4.08 -2.10 7.41
C ILE A 83 5.36 -2.85 7.80
N VAL A 84 5.94 -3.63 6.87
CA VAL A 84 7.21 -4.33 7.09
C VAL A 84 8.37 -3.36 7.31
N SER A 85 8.39 -2.21 6.62
CA SER A 85 9.40 -1.16 6.83
C SER A 85 9.27 -0.55 8.23
N VAL A 86 8.06 -0.19 8.64
CA VAL A 86 7.78 0.36 9.98
C VAL A 86 8.18 -0.64 11.06
N ALA A 87 7.78 -1.90 10.92
CA ALA A 87 8.13 -2.95 11.87
C ALA A 87 9.66 -3.14 12.00
N ARG A 88 10.38 -3.14 10.87
CA ARG A 88 11.86 -3.18 10.87
C ARG A 88 12.47 -1.99 11.60
N SER A 89 12.00 -0.78 11.34
CA SER A 89 12.48 0.43 12.02
C SER A 89 12.25 0.35 13.54
N VAL A 90 11.07 -0.11 13.98
CA VAL A 90 10.77 -0.31 15.42
C VAL A 90 11.74 -1.33 16.03
N MET A 91 11.96 -2.47 15.36
CA MET A 91 12.89 -3.50 15.84
C MET A 91 14.35 -3.00 15.89
N SER A 92 14.78 -2.20 14.92
CA SER A 92 16.11 -1.58 14.92
C SER A 92 16.29 -0.65 16.12
N LEU A 93 15.30 0.20 16.42
CA LEU A 93 15.33 1.10 17.57
C LEU A 93 15.34 0.33 18.89
N LEU A 94 14.47 -0.68 19.04
CA LEU A 94 14.44 -1.53 20.24
C LEU A 94 15.77 -2.23 20.47
N THR A 95 16.40 -2.73 19.41
CA THR A 95 17.71 -3.39 19.50
C THR A 95 18.80 -2.40 19.89
N ALA A 96 18.80 -1.19 19.33
CA ALA A 96 19.75 -0.14 19.69
C ALA A 96 19.61 0.29 21.16
N ILE A 97 18.38 0.48 21.64
CA ILE A 97 18.11 0.83 23.05
C ILE A 97 18.57 -0.29 23.98
N ARG A 98 18.26 -1.55 23.65
CA ARG A 98 18.74 -2.71 24.43
C ARG A 98 20.26 -2.76 24.53
N LYS A 99 20.97 -2.47 23.42
CA LYS A 99 22.43 -2.41 23.41
C LYS A 99 23.01 -1.27 24.25
N LEU A 100 22.32 -0.14 24.34
CA LEU A 100 22.75 1.01 25.14
C LEU A 100 22.47 0.86 26.64
N THR A 101 21.56 -0.04 27.01
CA THR A 101 21.14 -0.27 28.40
C THR A 101 21.85 -1.48 29.04
N SER A 102 22.50 -2.32 28.22
CA SER A 102 23.36 -3.44 28.64
C SER A 102 24.81 -2.99 28.81
#